data_AF-A0A1V6FJ47-F1
#
_entry.id   AF-A0A1V6FJ47-F1
#
_cell.length_a   1.000
_cell.length_b   1.000
_cell.length_c   1.000
_cell.angle_alpha   90.00
_cell.angle_beta   90.00
_cell.angle_gamma   90.00
#
_symmetry.space_group_name_H-M   'P 1'
#
loop_
_entity.id
_entity.type
_entity.pdbx_description
1 polymer ?
#
loop_
_entity_poly.entity_id
_entity_poly.type
_entity_poly.pdbx_seq_one_letter_code
_entity_poly.pdbx_strand_id
1 'polypeptide(L)'
;MTEMEKNLDIWKNAFHMLSREDLYGQDIFELSEMIMSIEHAISYTEGCRFLLLCFGNQGSSDRAKTIIQGLENYLQQIKDVHRFKANEKKRKENFLRGANV
;
A
#
# COMPACT_ATOMS: atom_id res chain seq x y z
N MET A 1 4.57 26.97 8.36
CA MET A 1 4.63 25.51 8.23
C MET A 1 5.44 24.98 9.41
N THR A 2 4.79 24.24 10.30
CA THR A 2 5.46 23.67 11.48
C THR A 2 6.43 22.56 11.05
N GLU A 3 7.43 22.27 11.87
CA GLU A 3 8.36 21.15 11.62
C GLU A 3 7.63 19.78 11.54
N MET A 4 6.45 19.72 12.16
CA MET A 4 5.52 18.59 12.10
C MET A 4 4.88 18.44 10.71
N GLU A 5 4.44 19.53 10.09
CA GLU A 5 3.92 19.52 8.71
C GLU A 5 5.02 19.16 7.72
N LYS A 6 6.23 19.69 7.91
CA LYS A 6 7.40 19.36 7.08
C LYS A 6 7.72 17.86 7.10
N ASN A 7 7.75 17.22 8.26
CA ASN A 7 8.11 15.79 8.35
C ASN A 7 7.04 14.87 7.74
N LEU A 8 5.77 15.21 7.88
CA LEU A 8 4.68 14.47 7.23
C LEU A 8 4.69 14.67 5.72
N ASP A 9 4.99 15.88 5.26
CA ASP A 9 5.13 16.21 3.84
C ASP A 9 6.35 15.51 3.23
N ILE A 10 7.49 15.49 3.94
CA ILE A 10 8.66 14.69 3.56
C ILE A 10 8.31 13.21 3.48
N TRP A 11 7.54 12.65 4.42
CA TRP A 11 7.12 11.25 4.35
C TRP A 11 6.22 10.97 3.14
N LYS A 12 5.21 11.83 2.90
CA LYS A 12 4.34 11.76 1.72
C LYS A 12 5.11 11.89 0.40
N ASN A 13 6.15 12.71 0.38
CA ASN A 13 7.00 12.94 -0.79
C ASN A 13 8.12 11.90 -0.95
N ALA A 14 8.56 11.26 0.13
CA ALA A 14 9.60 10.23 0.12
C ALA A 14 9.04 8.86 -0.28
N PHE A 15 7.78 8.58 0.04
CA PHE A 15 7.06 7.45 -0.53
C PHE A 15 6.59 7.84 -1.94
N HIS A 16 7.38 7.47 -2.95
CA HIS A 16 6.92 7.47 -4.34
C HIS A 16 5.87 6.37 -4.53
N MET A 17 4.68 6.59 -3.96
CA MET A 17 3.50 5.77 -4.23
C MET A 17 3.14 5.98 -5.69
N LEU A 18 3.24 4.91 -6.48
CA LEU A 18 2.79 4.91 -7.86
C LEU A 18 1.33 5.36 -7.92
N SER A 19 1.01 6.19 -8.91
CA SER A 19 -0.38 6.52 -9.20
C SER A 19 -1.15 5.25 -9.60
N ARG A 20 -2.48 5.32 -9.57
CA ARG A 20 -3.30 4.18 -10.01
C ARG A 20 -2.99 3.82 -11.46
N GLU A 21 -2.76 4.82 -12.30
CA GLU A 21 -2.39 4.70 -13.71
C GLU A 21 -1.05 3.97 -13.86
N ASP A 22 -0.05 4.33 -13.07
CA ASP A 22 1.27 3.68 -13.08
C ASP A 22 1.18 2.22 -12.62
N LEU A 23 0.32 1.92 -11.64
CA LEU A 23 0.07 0.55 -11.16
C LEU A 23 -0.52 -0.34 -12.26
N TYR A 24 -1.32 0.21 -13.20
CA TYR A 24 -1.78 -0.55 -14.37
C TYR A 24 -0.65 -0.92 -15.33
N GLY A 25 0.51 -0.26 -15.25
CA GLY A 25 1.71 -0.62 -16.00
C GLY A 25 2.44 -1.85 -15.47
N GLN A 26 2.27 -2.17 -14.18
CA GLN A 26 2.98 -3.26 -13.50
C GLN A 26 2.35 -4.63 -13.79
N ASP A 27 3.14 -5.70 -13.84
CA ASP A 27 2.60 -7.05 -14.01
C ASP A 27 1.99 -7.62 -12.70
N ILE A 28 1.32 -8.79 -12.78
CA ILE A 28 0.66 -9.40 -11.62
C ILE A 28 1.67 -9.81 -10.53
N PHE A 29 2.88 -10.22 -10.92
CA PHE A 29 3.92 -10.64 -9.99
C PHE A 29 4.49 -9.42 -9.25
N GLU A 30 4.83 -8.35 -9.98
CA GLU A 30 5.28 -7.07 -9.40
C GLU A 30 4.25 -6.52 -8.42
N LEU A 31 2.96 -6.52 -8.79
CA LEU A 31 1.88 -6.11 -7.89
C LEU A 31 1.78 -7.00 -6.64
N SER A 32 2.07 -8.29 -6.76
CA SER A 32 2.09 -9.22 -5.61
C SER A 32 3.25 -8.92 -4.67
N GLU A 33 4.44 -8.66 -5.19
CA GLU A 33 5.62 -8.26 -4.40
C GLU A 33 5.38 -6.93 -3.68
N MET A 34 4.75 -5.96 -4.36
CA MET A 34 4.36 -4.69 -3.75
C MET A 34 3.36 -4.88 -2.60
N ILE A 35 2.32 -5.72 -2.79
CA ILE A 35 1.35 -6.04 -1.73
C ILE A 35 2.07 -6.61 -0.50
N MET A 36 2.91 -7.62 -0.69
CA MET A 36 3.66 -8.25 0.41
C MET A 36 4.57 -7.25 1.13
N SER A 37 5.27 -6.40 0.36
CA SER A 37 6.19 -5.41 0.91
C SER A 37 5.46 -4.37 1.77
N ILE A 38 4.29 -3.92 1.34
CA ILE A 38 3.48 -2.94 2.09
C ILE A 38 2.83 -3.58 3.31
N GLU A 39 2.33 -4.81 3.21
CA GLU A 39 1.83 -5.55 4.37
C GLU A 39 2.90 -5.72 5.45
N HIS A 40 4.13 -6.05 5.03
CA HIS A 40 5.28 -6.12 5.93
C HIS A 40 5.61 -4.75 6.56
N ALA A 41 5.61 -3.68 5.77
CA ALA A 41 5.86 -2.32 6.26
C ALA A 41 4.80 -1.85 7.27
N ILE A 42 3.52 -2.18 7.05
CA ILE A 42 2.42 -1.91 7.99
C ILE A 42 2.69 -2.64 9.30
N SER A 43 2.92 -3.94 9.26
CA SER A 43 3.17 -4.76 10.45
C SER A 43 4.39 -4.26 11.25
N TYR A 44 5.49 -3.93 10.56
CA TYR A 44 6.67 -3.36 11.19
C TYR A 44 6.37 -2.01 11.88
N THR A 45 5.59 -1.15 11.21
CA THR A 45 5.22 0.17 11.73
C THR A 45 4.27 0.05 12.92
N GLU A 46 3.37 -0.94 12.93
CA GLU A 46 2.53 -1.25 14.10
C GLU A 46 3.37 -1.64 15.32
N GLY A 47 4.41 -2.46 15.13
CA GLY A 47 5.37 -2.78 16.18
C GLY A 47 6.08 -1.54 16.72
N CYS A 48 6.53 -0.65 15.84
CA CYS A 48 7.11 0.64 16.24
C CYS A 48 6.12 1.50 17.02
N ARG A 49 4.87 1.59 16.56
CA ARG A 49 3.80 2.35 17.22
C ARG A 49 3.55 1.84 18.64
N PHE A 50 3.52 0.52 18.83
CA PHE A 50 3.35 -0.08 20.15
C PHE A 50 4.48 0.35 21.11
N LEU A 51 5.74 0.28 20.67
CA LEU A 51 6.88 0.72 21.49
C LEU A 51 6.80 2.22 21.83
N LEU A 52 6.38 3.06 20.87
CA LEU A 52 6.20 4.49 21.09
C LEU A 52 5.06 4.80 22.08
N LEU A 53 4.00 4.00 22.10
CA LEU A 53 2.94 4.12 23.11
C LEU A 53 3.43 3.75 24.51
N CYS A 54 4.26 2.70 24.62
CA CYS A 54 4.74 2.21 25.91
C CYS A 54 5.88 3.06 26.50
N PHE A 55 6.79 3.56 25.65
CA PHE A 55 8.05 4.15 26.08
C PHE A 55 8.37 5.51 25.45
N GLY A 56 7.55 5.97 24.51
CA GLY A 56 7.74 7.22 23.78
C GLY A 56 6.75 8.30 24.20
N ASN A 57 6.51 9.23 23.28
CA ASN A 57 5.47 10.26 23.44
C ASN A 57 4.27 9.94 22.54
N GLN A 58 3.08 10.36 23.00
CA GLN A 58 1.82 10.13 22.31
C GLN A 58 1.81 10.68 20.89
N GLY A 59 2.41 11.86 20.66
CA GLY A 59 2.49 12.47 19.33
C GLY A 59 3.25 11.63 18.31
N SER A 60 4.32 10.93 18.70
CA SER A 60 5.04 10.01 17.83
C SER A 60 4.23 8.76 17.51
N SER A 61 3.48 8.23 18.47
CA SER A 61 2.53 7.13 18.22
C SER A 61 1.43 7.54 17.23
N ASP A 62 0.87 8.74 17.40
CA ASP A 62 -0.17 9.26 16.51
C ASP A 62 0.36 9.44 15.08
N ARG A 63 1.61 9.87 14.92
CA ARG A 63 2.29 9.91 13.61
C ARG A 63 2.43 8.52 12.99
N ALA A 64 2.87 7.53 13.76
CA ALA A 64 2.98 6.15 13.27
C ALA A 64 1.60 5.61 12.83
N LYS A 65 0.53 5.97 13.56
CA LYS A 65 -0.85 5.64 13.16
C LYS A 65 -1.25 6.28 11.83
N THR A 66 -0.93 7.56 11.60
CA THR A 66 -1.20 8.23 10.31
C THR A 66 -0.44 7.58 9.15
N ILE A 67 0.81 7.18 9.39
CA ILE A 67 1.64 6.46 8.40
C ILE A 67 0.98 5.13 8.03
N ILE A 68 0.56 4.34 9.03
CA ILE A 68 -0.15 3.07 8.82
C ILE A 68 -1.39 3.28 7.95
N GLN A 69 -2.23 4.27 8.28
CA GLN A 69 -3.43 4.58 7.50
C GLN A 69 -3.12 4.95 6.04
N GLY A 70 -2.03 5.70 5.80
CA GLY A 70 -1.56 6.00 4.45
C GLY A 70 -1.17 4.75 3.67
N LEU A 71 -0.45 3.83 4.31
CA LEU A 71 -0.04 2.56 3.72
C LEU A 71 -1.23 1.62 3.48
N GLU A 72 -2.21 1.55 4.39
CA GLU A 72 -3.44 0.77 4.22
C GLU A 72 -4.25 1.25 3.01
N ASN A 73 -4.40 2.57 2.86
CA ASN A 73 -5.08 3.16 1.71
C ASN A 73 -4.36 2.85 0.40
N TYR A 74 -3.02 2.89 0.39
CA TYR A 74 -2.24 2.55 -0.80
C TYR A 74 -2.28 1.06 -1.12
N LEU A 75 -2.19 0.20 -0.10
CA LEU A 75 -2.33 -1.25 -0.22
C LEU A 75 -3.66 -1.63 -0.87
N GLN A 76 -4.74 -0.95 -0.49
CA GLN A 76 -6.05 -1.18 -1.10
C GLN A 76 -6.06 -0.85 -2.60
N GLN A 77 -5.42 0.25 -3.01
CA GLN A 77 -5.30 0.61 -4.43
C GLN A 77 -4.56 -0.47 -5.23
N ILE A 78 -3.46 -0.99 -4.70
CA ILE A 78 -2.68 -2.04 -5.37
C ILE A 78 -3.50 -3.34 -5.44
N LYS A 79 -4.18 -3.74 -4.36
CA LYS A 79 -5.05 -4.92 -4.32
C LYS A 79 -6.19 -4.83 -5.35
N ASP A 80 -6.75 -3.65 -5.55
CA ASP A 80 -7.81 -3.41 -6.55
C ASP A 80 -7.27 -3.61 -7.97
N VAL A 81 -6.12 -3.02 -8.30
CA VAL A 81 -5.47 -3.18 -9.61
C VAL A 81 -5.06 -4.63 -9.85
N HIS A 82 -4.46 -5.27 -8.85
CA HIS A 82 -4.09 -6.69 -8.90
C HIS A 82 -5.31 -7.58 -9.18
N ARG A 83 -6.42 -7.39 -8.46
CA ARG A 83 -7.67 -8.13 -8.66
C ARG A 83 -8.25 -7.90 -10.06
N PHE A 84 -8.23 -6.66 -10.53
CA PHE A 84 -8.66 -6.34 -11.89
C PHE A 84 -7.85 -7.12 -12.92
N LYS A 85 -6.52 -7.09 -12.84
CA LYS A 85 -5.64 -7.81 -13.78
C LYS A 85 -5.81 -9.33 -13.72
N ALA A 86 -5.94 -9.90 -12.51
CA ALA A 86 -6.19 -11.33 -12.33
C ALA A 86 -7.53 -11.74 -13.00
N ASN A 87 -8.56 -10.92 -12.85
CA ASN A 87 -9.86 -11.15 -13.48
C ASN A 87 -9.79 -11.01 -15.00
N GLU A 88 -9.08 -10.02 -15.53
CA GLU A 88 -8.87 -9.89 -16.98
C GLU A 88 -8.15 -11.11 -17.56
N LYS A 89 -7.10 -11.59 -16.89
CA LYS A 89 -6.39 -12.80 -17.30
C LYS A 89 -7.33 -14.00 -17.35
N LYS A 90 -8.12 -14.21 -16.29
CA LYS A 90 -9.12 -15.30 -16.23
C LYS A 90 -10.18 -15.19 -17.33
N ARG A 91 -10.67 -13.99 -17.63
CA ARG A 91 -11.65 -13.76 -18.72
C ARG A 91 -11.06 -14.11 -20.09
N LYS A 92 -9.82 -13.69 -20.36
CA LYS A 92 -9.10 -14.02 -21.60
C LYS A 92 -8.88 -15.52 -21.74
N GLU A 93 -8.48 -16.19 -20.66
CA GLU A 93 -8.31 -17.64 -20.64
C GLU A 93 -9.63 -18.39 -20.89
N ASN A 94 -10.73 -17.97 -20.27
CA ASN A 94 -12.05 -18.56 -20.49
C ASN A 94 -12.53 -18.39 -21.93
N PHE A 95 -12.34 -17.19 -22.49
CA PHE A 95 -12.67 -16.90 -23.89
C PHE A 95 -11.89 -17.82 -24.85
N LEU A 96 -10.58 -17.97 -24.65
CA LEU A 96 -9.75 -18.86 -25.47
C LEU A 96 -10.12 -20.34 -25.34
N ARG A 97 -10.64 -20.75 -24.18
CA ARG A 97 -11.09 -22.13 -23.93
C ARG A 97 -12.52 -22.40 -24.41
N GLY A 98 -13.21 -21.42 -24.99
CA GLY A 98 -14.63 -21.55 -25.40
C GLY A 98 -15.57 -21.79 -24.21
N ALA A 99 -15.10 -21.59 -22.99
CA ALA A 99 -15.91 -21.64 -21.79
C ALA A 99 -16.67 -20.31 -21.68
N ASN A 100 -17.80 -20.22 -22.40
CA ASN A 100 -18.76 -19.15 -22.20
C ASN A 100 -19.32 -19.28 -20.78
N VAL A 101 -18.89 -18.37 -19.89
CA VAL A 101 -19.61 -18.04 -18.66
C VAL A 101 -20.36 -16.75 -18.91
#